data_AF-A0A0C9XYC5-F1
#
_entry.id   AF-A0A0C9XYC5-F1
#
_cell.length_a   1.000
_cell.length_b   1.000
_cell.length_c   1.000
_cell.angle_alpha   90.00
_cell.angle_beta   90.00
_cell.angle_gamma   90.00
#
_symmetry.space_group_name_H-M   'P 1'
#
loop_
_entity.id
_entity.type
_entity.pdbx_description
1 polymer ?
#
loop_
_entity_poly.entity_id
_entity_poly.type
_entity_poly.pdbx_seq_one_letter_code
_entity_poly.pdbx_strand_id
1 'polypeptide(L)'
;MTTLRTPPTSLHYSAQTRTHSMETIRLRLISTPMRQAACDTELVVDAAAGQRVMVREGEYVMAHLMGTHWDERWYEQPNKFVPDRFMPGRYASGQEGTDGDNSARPKRSRLPFFGWGGGREMCKGRHLAVYEMKLIVALCVHHFHITHADSHKHGPGPSSANLLPPRVKKQSVGVQQTEHDVMVWLNGRGRN
;
A
#
# COMPACT_ATOMS: atom_id res chain seq x y z
N MET A 1 -37.72 11.59 -0.34
CA MET A 1 -37.26 10.40 -1.07
C MET A 1 -35.93 10.78 -1.72
N THR A 2 -34.84 10.62 -0.98
CA THR A 2 -33.52 11.17 -1.33
C THR A 2 -32.81 10.18 -2.25
N THR A 3 -32.66 10.53 -3.52
CA THR A 3 -31.92 9.74 -4.49
C THR A 3 -30.44 9.75 -4.12
N LEU A 4 -29.95 8.65 -3.55
CA LEU A 4 -28.53 8.38 -3.42
C LEU A 4 -27.95 8.25 -4.85
N ARG A 5 -27.37 9.34 -5.35
CA ARG A 5 -26.58 9.35 -6.57
C ARG A 5 -25.45 8.33 -6.39
N THR A 6 -25.57 7.17 -7.04
CA THR A 6 -24.44 6.28 -7.25
C THR A 6 -23.38 7.06 -8.02
N PRO A 7 -22.12 7.10 -7.55
CA PRO A 7 -21.07 7.80 -8.27
C PRO A 7 -20.86 7.16 -9.66
N PRO A 8 -20.47 7.94 -10.68
CA PRO A 8 -20.25 7.41 -12.02
C PRO A 8 -19.22 6.28 -12.00
N THR A 9 -19.47 5.24 -12.80
CA THR A 9 -18.73 3.95 -12.82
C THR A 9 -17.21 4.10 -12.94
N SER A 10 -16.74 5.16 -13.61
CA SER A 10 -15.32 5.50 -13.77
C SER A 10 -14.64 5.96 -12.48
N LEU A 11 -15.37 6.69 -11.62
CA LEU A 11 -14.87 7.17 -10.33
C LEU A 11 -14.68 5.98 -9.36
N HIS A 12 -15.60 5.02 -9.40
CA HIS A 12 -15.53 3.80 -8.61
C HIS A 12 -14.31 2.94 -8.98
N TYR A 13 -14.03 2.77 -10.28
CA TYR A 13 -12.89 1.99 -10.75
C TYR A 13 -11.53 2.62 -10.37
N SER A 14 -11.44 3.96 -10.43
CA SER A 14 -10.24 4.70 -10.03
C SER A 14 -9.99 4.64 -8.52
N ALA A 15 -11.06 4.66 -7.71
CA ALA A 15 -10.99 4.48 -6.26
C ALA A 15 -10.55 3.06 -5.90
N GLN A 16 -11.12 2.05 -6.58
CA GLN A 16 -10.78 0.66 -6.37
C GLN A 16 -9.31 0.38 -6.72
N THR A 17 -8.85 0.81 -7.89
CA THR A 17 -7.44 0.61 -8.29
C THR A 17 -6.47 1.31 -7.32
N ARG A 18 -6.85 2.46 -6.76
CA ARG A 18 -6.06 3.16 -5.74
C ARG A 18 -5.94 2.35 -4.44
N THR A 19 -7.03 1.80 -3.91
CA THR A 19 -6.95 0.99 -2.67
C THR A 19 -6.12 -0.27 -2.87
N HIS A 20 -6.27 -0.94 -4.02
CA HIS A 20 -5.50 -2.15 -4.35
C HIS A 20 -4.00 -1.85 -4.43
N SER A 21 -3.63 -0.73 -5.05
CA SER A 21 -2.23 -0.29 -5.14
C SER A 21 -1.66 0.03 -3.75
N MET A 22 -2.41 0.74 -2.91
CA MET A 22 -1.98 1.06 -1.55
C MET A 22 -1.79 -0.20 -0.69
N GLU A 23 -2.72 -1.17 -0.77
CA GLU A 23 -2.60 -2.42 -0.04
C GLU A 23 -1.43 -3.28 -0.53
N THR A 24 -1.18 -3.28 -1.84
CA THR A 24 -0.01 -3.95 -2.42
C THR A 24 1.29 -3.35 -1.88
N ILE A 25 1.40 -2.01 -1.89
CA ILE A 25 2.59 -1.31 -1.38
C ILE A 25 2.77 -1.56 0.12
N ARG A 26 1.69 -1.52 0.92
CA ARG A 26 1.74 -1.81 2.37
C ARG A 26 2.38 -3.16 2.67
N LEU A 27 2.02 -4.20 1.89
CA LEU A 27 2.52 -5.54 2.12
C LEU A 27 3.91 -5.79 1.56
N ARG A 28 4.33 -5.05 0.53
CA ARG A 28 5.53 -5.37 -0.27
C ARG A 28 6.66 -4.35 -0.15
N LEU A 29 6.41 -3.17 0.42
CA LEU A 29 7.47 -2.21 0.65
C LEU A 29 8.32 -2.61 1.86
N ILE A 30 9.60 -2.79 1.61
CA ILE A 30 10.68 -2.97 2.58
C ILE A 30 11.57 -1.72 2.55
N SER A 31 11.19 -0.73 3.35
CA SER A 31 11.92 0.53 3.47
C SER A 31 12.20 0.85 4.93
N THR A 32 13.46 1.14 5.22
CA THR A 32 13.95 1.57 6.53
C THR A 32 14.64 2.91 6.34
N PRO A 33 13.90 4.03 6.25
CA PRO A 33 14.52 5.34 6.17
C PRO A 33 15.36 5.59 7.43
N MET A 34 16.52 6.18 7.21
CA MET A 34 17.53 6.43 8.23
C MET A 34 17.95 7.89 8.20
N ARG A 35 18.24 8.43 9.38
CA ARG A 35 18.82 9.76 9.59
C ARG A 35 19.99 9.66 10.55
N GLN A 36 21.03 10.41 10.26
CA GLN A 36 22.09 10.68 11.24
C GLN A 36 21.76 11.98 11.97
N ALA A 37 21.92 11.99 13.29
CA ALA A 37 21.81 13.20 14.07
C ALA A 37 23.02 14.10 13.78
N ALA A 38 22.75 15.33 13.33
CA ALA A 38 23.79 16.31 13.02
C ALA A 38 24.32 17.02 14.27
N CYS A 39 23.61 16.91 15.40
CA CYS A 39 23.98 17.40 16.71
C CYS A 39 23.18 16.62 17.77
N ASP A 40 23.56 16.76 19.04
CA ASP A 40 22.76 16.26 20.16
C ASP A 40 21.33 16.82 20.09
N THR A 41 20.35 15.92 20.08
CA THR A 41 18.93 16.28 19.96
C THR A 41 18.05 15.35 20.79
N GLU A 42 16.90 15.84 21.24
CA GLU A 42 15.88 15.01 21.85
C GLU A 42 14.81 14.63 20.84
N LEU A 43 14.49 13.34 20.76
CA LEU A 43 13.31 12.85 20.07
C LEU A 43 12.17 12.68 21.07
N VAL A 44 11.02 13.28 20.75
CA VAL A 44 9.76 13.03 21.48
C VAL A 44 9.12 11.78 20.90
N VAL A 45 9.06 10.72 21.71
CA VAL A 45 8.46 9.43 21.31
C VAL A 45 6.97 9.42 21.59
N ASP A 46 6.58 9.94 22.76
CA ASP A 46 5.18 10.15 23.13
C ASP A 46 5.06 11.46 23.91
N ALA A 47 4.47 12.48 23.26
CA ALA A 47 4.28 13.79 23.87
C ALA A 47 3.29 13.76 25.05
N ALA A 48 2.27 12.90 24.99
CA ALA A 48 1.26 12.77 26.04
C ALA A 48 1.82 12.07 27.28
N ALA A 49 2.67 11.06 27.08
CA ALA A 49 3.38 10.38 28.17
C ALA A 49 4.66 11.11 28.62
N GLY A 50 5.04 12.21 27.96
CA GLY A 50 6.29 12.93 28.23
C GLY A 50 7.55 12.13 27.88
N GLN A 51 7.44 11.07 27.08
CA GLN A 51 8.55 10.17 26.76
C GLN A 51 9.48 10.80 25.73
N ARG A 52 10.74 11.00 26.13
CA ARG A 52 11.81 11.58 25.31
C ARG A 52 13.02 10.66 25.29
N VAL A 53 13.74 10.67 24.18
CA VAL A 53 14.98 9.91 23.97
C VAL A 53 16.06 10.86 23.48
N MET A 54 17.19 10.91 24.17
CA MET A 54 18.37 11.65 23.70
C MET A 54 19.02 10.88 22.56
N VAL A 55 19.31 11.59 21.46
CA VAL A 55 20.08 11.09 20.33
C VAL A 55 21.32 11.96 20.20
N ARG A 56 22.49 11.36 20.32
CA ARG A 56 23.77 12.07 20.27
C ARG A 56 24.16 12.36 18.83
N GLU A 57 24.97 13.40 18.65
CA GLU A 57 25.61 13.68 17.37
C GLU A 57 26.27 12.42 16.79
N GLY A 58 26.03 12.17 15.50
CA GLY A 58 26.56 11.00 14.79
C GLY A 58 25.73 9.73 14.94
N GLU A 59 24.79 9.64 15.89
CA GLU A 59 23.90 8.47 16.02
C GLU A 59 22.87 8.40 14.90
N TYR A 60 22.45 7.17 14.57
CA TYR A 60 21.46 6.92 13.54
C TYR A 60 20.08 6.61 14.12
N VAL A 61 19.06 7.28 13.59
CA VAL A 61 17.66 7.03 13.86
C VAL A 61 17.08 6.33 12.64
N MET A 62 16.56 5.12 12.85
CA MET A 62 15.94 4.30 11.81
C MET A 62 14.46 4.11 12.11
N ALA A 63 13.60 4.34 11.11
CA ALA A 63 12.17 4.04 11.23
C ALA A 63 11.84 2.74 10.51
N HIS A 64 11.25 1.78 11.21
CA HIS A 64 10.85 0.50 10.63
C HIS A 64 9.43 0.58 10.05
N LEU A 65 9.30 1.14 8.83
CA LEU A 65 8.00 1.38 8.20
C LEU A 65 7.20 0.10 7.94
N MET A 66 7.89 -0.97 7.51
CA MET A 66 7.26 -2.27 7.28
C MET A 66 6.64 -2.81 8.57
N GLY A 67 7.33 -2.66 9.71
CA GLY A 67 6.80 -3.04 11.02
C GLY A 67 5.47 -2.35 11.32
N THR A 68 5.36 -1.04 11.08
CA THR A 68 4.10 -0.31 11.27
C THR A 68 3.00 -0.78 10.32
N HIS A 69 3.34 -1.09 9.07
CA HIS A 69 2.39 -1.61 8.08
C HIS A 69 1.85 -2.99 8.43
N TRP A 70 2.60 -3.77 9.22
CA TRP A 70 2.24 -5.14 9.62
C TRP A 70 1.73 -5.23 11.06
N ASP A 71 1.61 -4.09 11.75
CA ASP A 71 1.21 -4.02 13.15
C ASP A 71 -0.31 -4.13 13.31
N GLU A 72 -0.75 -5.12 14.09
CA GLU A 72 -2.16 -5.41 14.39
C GLU A 72 -2.85 -4.26 15.15
N ARG A 73 -2.10 -3.40 15.83
CA ARG A 73 -2.64 -2.21 16.49
C ARG A 73 -3.26 -1.23 15.49
N TRP A 74 -2.76 -1.22 14.26
CA TRP A 74 -3.22 -0.33 13.20
C TRP A 74 -4.01 -1.06 12.12
N TYR A 75 -3.66 -2.32 11.83
CA TYR A 75 -4.17 -3.06 10.68
C TYR A 75 -4.82 -4.38 11.11
N GLU A 76 -6.15 -4.49 10.96
CA GLU A 76 -6.85 -5.77 11.14
C GLU A 76 -6.34 -6.79 10.11
N GLN A 77 -5.96 -8.00 10.57
CA GLN A 77 -5.40 -9.07 9.72
C GLN A 77 -4.24 -8.54 8.85
N PRO A 78 -3.15 -8.03 9.46
CA PRO A 78 -2.14 -7.23 8.76
C PRO A 78 -1.34 -8.03 7.74
N ASN A 79 -1.25 -9.35 7.93
CA ASN A 79 -0.60 -10.28 7.02
C ASN A 79 -1.46 -10.66 5.79
N LYS A 80 -2.74 -10.27 5.76
CA LYS A 80 -3.63 -10.56 4.62
C LYS A 80 -3.74 -9.37 3.68
N PHE A 81 -3.79 -9.68 2.38
CA PHE A 81 -4.16 -8.72 1.35
C PHE A 81 -5.67 -8.46 1.42
N VAL A 82 -6.05 -7.27 1.85
CA VAL A 82 -7.46 -6.82 1.89
C VAL A 82 -7.64 -5.72 0.85
N PRO A 83 -8.20 -6.01 -0.33
CA PRO A 83 -8.19 -5.08 -1.46
C PRO A 83 -8.89 -3.73 -1.16
N ASP A 84 -9.96 -3.78 -0.38
CA ASP A 84 -10.79 -2.60 -0.06
C ASP A 84 -10.37 -1.89 1.23
N ARG A 85 -9.19 -2.20 1.79
CA ARG A 85 -8.72 -1.68 3.08
C ARG A 85 -8.67 -0.16 3.15
N PHE A 86 -8.34 0.51 2.04
CA PHE A 86 -8.23 1.97 1.98
C PHE A 86 -9.47 2.64 1.37
N MET A 87 -10.56 1.88 1.17
CA MET A 87 -11.85 2.45 0.79
C MET A 87 -12.50 3.16 1.98
N PRO A 88 -13.27 4.24 1.76
CA PRO A 88 -14.13 4.80 2.79
C PRO A 88 -15.11 3.73 3.30
N GLY A 89 -15.17 3.51 4.62
CA GLY A 89 -16.08 2.52 5.21
C GLY A 89 -15.45 1.67 6.32
N ARG A 90 -15.66 0.35 6.27
CA ARG A 90 -15.37 -0.63 7.35
C ARG A 90 -13.98 -0.51 7.98
N TYR A 91 -12.95 -0.22 7.18
CA TYR A 91 -11.56 -0.10 7.64
C TYR A 91 -11.11 1.34 7.89
N ALA A 92 -12.00 2.32 7.75
CA ALA A 92 -11.75 3.74 8.00
C ALA A 92 -12.02 4.12 9.48
N SER A 93 -11.51 3.34 10.44
CA SER A 93 -11.70 3.60 11.87
C SER A 93 -10.87 4.79 12.39
N GLY A 94 -11.42 5.55 13.36
CA GLY A 94 -10.85 6.65 14.22
C GLY A 94 -9.35 6.59 14.51
N GLN A 95 -8.54 7.67 14.62
CA GLN A 95 -8.72 9.07 15.03
C GLN A 95 -7.91 10.08 14.17
N GLU A 96 -8.23 11.37 14.32
CA GLU A 96 -7.62 12.52 13.65
C GLU A 96 -6.19 12.79 14.16
N GLY A 97 -5.22 12.90 13.25
CA GLY A 97 -3.97 13.61 13.51
C GLY A 97 -4.12 15.04 12.96
N THR A 98 -4.08 16.02 13.85
CA THR A 98 -4.15 17.44 13.50
C THR A 98 -2.86 17.89 12.83
N ASP A 99 -2.76 17.69 11.51
CA ASP A 99 -1.91 18.58 10.70
C ASP A 99 -2.70 19.89 10.58
N GLY A 100 -2.21 20.95 11.23
CA GLY A 100 -2.87 22.26 11.36
C GLY A 100 -3.01 23.04 10.06
N ASP A 101 -3.57 22.43 9.02
CA ASP A 101 -3.97 23.10 7.79
C ASP A 101 -5.48 22.94 7.60
N ASN A 102 -6.17 24.06 7.81
CA ASN A 102 -7.61 24.24 7.68
C ASN A 102 -8.04 24.25 6.20
N SER A 103 -7.57 23.27 5.41
CA SER A 103 -7.87 23.15 3.99
C SER A 103 -8.90 22.04 3.75
N ALA A 104 -9.90 22.34 2.93
CA ALA A 104 -11.03 21.49 2.53
C ALA A 104 -10.62 20.27 1.68
N ARG A 105 -9.65 19.48 2.17
CA ARG A 105 -9.23 18.21 1.56
C ARG A 105 -10.08 17.07 2.14
N PRO A 106 -10.49 16.08 1.32
CA PRO A 106 -11.22 14.91 1.80
C PRO A 106 -10.40 14.18 2.88
N LYS A 107 -11.01 14.05 4.08
CA LYS A 107 -10.42 13.45 5.28
C LYS A 107 -9.88 12.04 4.95
N ARG A 108 -8.56 11.85 5.07
CA ARG A 108 -7.85 10.62 4.69
C ARG A 108 -8.15 9.47 5.67
N SER A 109 -8.02 8.23 5.19
CA SER A 109 -8.03 7.03 6.03
C SER A 109 -6.98 7.15 7.15
N ARG A 110 -7.36 6.79 8.38
CA ARG A 110 -6.56 6.96 9.60
C ARG A 110 -5.52 5.84 9.83
N LEU A 111 -5.33 5.00 8.82
CA LEU A 111 -4.31 3.97 8.81
C LEU A 111 -2.94 4.62 8.50
N PRO A 112 -1.90 4.39 9.32
CA PRO A 112 -0.57 4.95 9.08
C PRO A 112 0.04 4.34 7.81
N PHE A 113 -0.02 5.09 6.71
CA PHE A 113 0.49 4.65 5.41
C PHE A 113 1.76 5.42 5.02
N PHE A 114 2.85 4.68 4.84
CA PHE A 114 4.19 5.20 4.55
C PHE A 114 4.77 4.61 3.25
N GLY A 115 3.89 4.22 2.32
CA GLY A 115 4.26 3.56 1.08
C GLY A 115 5.16 4.38 0.14
N TRP A 116 5.27 5.68 0.38
CA TRP A 116 6.05 6.62 -0.41
C TRP A 116 7.09 7.38 0.44
N GLY A 117 7.41 6.87 1.63
CA GLY A 117 8.20 7.60 2.63
C GLY A 117 7.38 8.67 3.35
N GLY A 118 8.08 9.65 3.95
CA GLY A 118 7.48 10.72 4.74
C GLY A 118 8.41 11.91 4.91
N GLY A 119 7.86 13.05 5.32
CA GLY A 119 8.61 14.30 5.51
C GLY A 119 9.32 14.77 4.24
N ARG A 120 10.57 15.22 4.39
CA ARG A 120 11.40 15.78 3.30
C ARG A 120 11.79 14.76 2.23
N GLU A 121 11.83 13.47 2.56
CA GLU A 121 12.22 12.39 1.65
C GLU A 121 11.02 11.60 1.14
N MET A 122 9.89 12.29 0.97
CA MET A 122 8.75 11.68 0.29
C MET A 122 9.09 11.47 -1.18
N CYS A 123 8.80 10.28 -1.71
CA CYS A 123 9.06 9.93 -3.10
C CYS A 123 8.43 10.96 -4.05
N LYS A 124 9.28 11.65 -4.81
CA LYS A 124 8.87 12.68 -5.77
C LYS A 124 8.12 12.07 -6.96
N GLY A 125 8.47 10.84 -7.34
CA GLY A 125 7.85 10.08 -8.42
C GLY A 125 6.51 9.41 -8.08
N ARG A 126 6.02 9.50 -6.84
CA ARG A 126 4.80 8.78 -6.38
C ARG A 126 3.56 9.03 -7.25
N HIS A 127 3.42 10.24 -7.80
CA HIS A 127 2.27 10.59 -8.62
C HIS A 127 2.33 9.90 -9.99
N LEU A 128 3.52 9.90 -10.60
CA LEU A 128 3.78 9.17 -11.84
C LEU A 128 3.63 7.66 -11.62
N ALA A 129 4.24 7.12 -10.56
CA ALA A 129 4.17 5.69 -10.24
C ALA A 129 2.72 5.20 -10.07
N VAL A 130 1.87 5.93 -9.33
CA VAL A 130 0.46 5.57 -9.19
C VAL A 130 -0.28 5.64 -10.53
N TYR A 131 0.06 6.60 -11.39
CA TYR A 131 -0.54 6.72 -12.71
C TYR A 131 -0.16 5.54 -13.60
N GLU A 132 1.13 5.19 -13.67
CA GLU A 132 1.64 4.05 -14.42
C GLU A 132 1.04 2.72 -13.93
N MET A 133 0.99 2.51 -12.61
CA MET A 133 0.35 1.32 -12.02
C MET A 133 -1.12 1.20 -12.47
N LYS A 134 -1.87 2.30 -12.42
CA LYS A 134 -3.27 2.33 -12.85
C LYS A 134 -3.41 2.04 -14.34
N LEU A 135 -2.55 2.63 -15.18
CA LEU A 135 -2.57 2.40 -16.62
C LEU A 135 -2.24 0.95 -16.97
N ILE A 136 -1.20 0.38 -16.38
CA ILE A 136 -0.82 -1.02 -16.63
C ILE A 136 -1.97 -1.94 -16.26
N VAL A 137 -2.56 -1.79 -15.06
CA VAL A 137 -3.70 -2.60 -14.64
C VAL A 137 -4.87 -2.42 -15.59
N ALA A 138 -5.23 -1.18 -15.95
CA ALA A 138 -6.34 -0.89 -16.85
C ALA A 138 -6.13 -1.50 -18.25
N LEU A 139 -4.91 -1.41 -18.81
CA LEU A 139 -4.58 -2.00 -20.11
C LEU A 139 -4.62 -3.53 -20.05
N CYS A 140 -4.04 -4.11 -19.00
CA CYS A 140 -4.04 -5.54 -18.77
C CYS A 140 -5.46 -6.11 -18.70
N VAL A 141 -6.31 -5.53 -17.85
CA VAL A 141 -7.70 -6.00 -17.68
C VAL A 141 -8.60 -5.64 -18.83
N HIS A 142 -8.31 -4.59 -19.61
CA HIS A 142 -9.14 -4.23 -20.76
C HIS A 142 -8.83 -5.12 -21.98
N HIS A 143 -7.54 -5.32 -22.28
CA HIS A 143 -7.11 -6.00 -23.50
C HIS A 143 -6.87 -7.49 -23.34
N PHE A 144 -6.68 -8.00 -22.12
CA PHE A 144 -6.34 -9.41 -21.91
C PHE A 144 -7.30 -10.12 -20.95
N HIS A 145 -7.49 -11.40 -21.22
CA HIS A 145 -7.99 -12.38 -20.27
C HIS A 145 -6.79 -13.08 -19.65
N ILE A 146 -6.56 -12.81 -18.36
CA ILE A 146 -5.38 -13.25 -17.61
C ILE A 146 -5.75 -14.48 -16.76
N THR A 147 -5.07 -15.60 -16.97
CA THR A 147 -5.24 -16.82 -16.17
C THR A 147 -3.90 -17.35 -15.68
N HIS A 148 -3.90 -18.06 -14.55
CA HIS A 148 -2.69 -18.72 -14.06
C HIS A 148 -2.21 -19.80 -15.03
N ALA A 149 -0.91 -19.96 -15.26
CA ALA A 149 -0.42 -20.92 -16.26
C ALA A 149 -0.75 -22.38 -15.90
N ASP A 150 -0.76 -22.72 -14.61
CA ASP A 150 -1.18 -24.05 -14.12
C ASP A 150 -2.71 -24.29 -14.17
N SER A 151 -3.49 -23.34 -14.70
CA SER A 151 -4.95 -23.52 -14.89
C SER A 151 -5.33 -24.62 -15.90
N HIS A 152 -4.36 -25.26 -16.57
CA HIS A 152 -4.60 -26.47 -17.36
C HIS A 152 -4.46 -27.78 -16.55
N LYS A 153 -3.81 -27.76 -15.38
CA LYS A 153 -3.74 -28.94 -14.47
C LYS A 153 -4.97 -29.05 -13.57
N HIS A 154 -5.71 -27.96 -13.40
CA HIS A 154 -6.97 -27.88 -12.69
C HIS A 154 -7.99 -27.26 -13.65
N GLY A 155 -8.98 -28.02 -14.12
CA GLY A 155 -9.93 -27.64 -15.18
C GLY A 155 -10.71 -26.32 -14.97
N PRO A 156 -11.69 -26.00 -15.83
CA PRO A 156 -12.31 -24.67 -15.88
C PRO A 156 -13.14 -24.34 -14.62
N GLY A 157 -12.46 -23.82 -13.59
CA GLY A 157 -12.95 -23.14 -12.38
C GLY A 157 -13.19 -24.02 -11.14
N PRO A 158 -13.23 -23.47 -9.90
CA PRO A 158 -12.39 -22.44 -9.23
C PRO A 158 -11.29 -23.13 -8.36
N SER A 159 -10.16 -22.55 -7.98
CA SER A 159 -10.02 -21.38 -7.11
C SER A 159 -8.54 -20.96 -7.06
N SER A 160 -8.30 -19.66 -6.97
CA SER A 160 -7.05 -19.08 -6.49
C SER A 160 -6.79 -19.37 -5.00
N ALA A 161 -7.50 -20.30 -4.35
CA ALA A 161 -7.53 -20.42 -2.90
C ALA A 161 -6.26 -21.01 -2.28
N ASN A 162 -5.47 -21.77 -3.04
CA ASN A 162 -4.27 -22.46 -2.53
C ASN A 162 -2.97 -22.08 -3.24
N LEU A 163 -2.99 -21.07 -4.12
CA LEU A 163 -1.74 -20.51 -4.61
C LEU A 163 -1.11 -19.70 -3.47
N LEU A 164 -0.17 -20.33 -2.77
CA LEU A 164 0.68 -19.62 -1.82
C LEU A 164 1.37 -18.48 -2.57
N PRO A 165 1.45 -17.28 -1.97
CA PRO A 165 2.21 -16.20 -2.59
C PRO A 165 3.65 -16.67 -2.83
N PRO A 166 4.25 -16.29 -3.96
CA PRO A 166 5.63 -16.67 -4.27
C PRO A 166 6.57 -16.23 -3.15
N ARG A 167 7.61 -17.03 -2.91
CA ARG A 167 8.61 -16.73 -1.88
C ARG A 167 9.34 -15.44 -2.22
N VAL A 168 9.65 -14.65 -1.21
CA VAL A 168 10.33 -13.36 -1.36
C VAL A 168 11.84 -13.56 -1.33
N LYS A 169 12.57 -12.92 -2.27
CA LYS A 169 14.03 -12.88 -2.26
C LYS A 169 14.54 -12.17 -1.02
N LYS A 170 15.42 -12.82 -0.25
CA LYS A 170 16.01 -12.27 0.98
C LYS A 170 16.79 -10.98 0.74
N GLN A 171 17.37 -10.80 -0.45
CA GLN A 171 18.18 -9.65 -0.84
C GLN A 171 17.36 -8.52 -1.47
N SER A 172 16.03 -8.56 -1.39
CA SER A 172 15.20 -7.49 -1.94
C SER A 172 15.50 -6.15 -1.26
N VAL A 173 15.45 -5.05 -2.02
CA VAL A 173 15.57 -3.67 -1.50
C VAL A 173 14.42 -2.85 -2.06
N GLY A 174 13.82 -1.99 -1.22
CA GLY A 174 12.69 -1.15 -1.63
C GLY A 174 11.40 -1.94 -1.75
N VAL A 175 11.16 -2.63 -2.87
CA VAL A 175 9.97 -3.48 -3.07
C VAL A 175 10.39 -4.94 -3.12
N GLN A 176 9.76 -5.78 -2.31
CA GLN A 176 9.97 -7.22 -2.28
C GLN A 176 9.86 -7.83 -3.68
N GLN A 177 10.92 -8.51 -4.10
CA GLN A 177 10.96 -9.29 -5.34
C GLN A 177 10.72 -10.77 -5.02
N THR A 178 10.17 -11.51 -5.98
CA THR A 178 9.90 -12.94 -5.83
C THR A 178 11.13 -13.78 -6.22
N GLU A 179 11.33 -14.92 -5.56
CA GLU A 179 12.41 -15.87 -5.87
C GLU A 179 12.21 -16.52 -7.25
N HIS A 180 10.95 -16.72 -7.62
CA HIS A 180 10.49 -17.29 -8.87
C HIS A 180 9.32 -16.48 -9.40
N ASP A 181 9.12 -16.50 -10.72
CA ASP A 181 8.00 -15.84 -11.37
C ASP A 181 6.70 -16.63 -11.19
N VAL A 182 5.58 -15.92 -11.23
CA VAL A 182 4.24 -16.53 -11.35
C VAL A 182 3.88 -16.51 -12.82
N MET A 183 3.83 -17.69 -13.42
CA MET A 183 3.52 -17.82 -14.84
C MET A 183 2.02 -17.62 -15.07
N VAL A 184 1.67 -16.79 -16.05
CA VAL A 184 0.29 -16.48 -16.43
C VAL A 184 0.13 -16.51 -17.96
N TRP A 185 -1.07 -16.87 -18.42
CA TRP A 185 -1.48 -16.71 -19.81
C TRP A 185 -2.14 -15.35 -20.00
N LEU A 186 -1.69 -14.59 -21.01
CA LEU A 186 -2.29 -13.33 -21.44
C LEU A 186 -2.98 -13.53 -22.78
N ASN A 187 -4.26 -13.91 -22.75
CA ASN A 187 -5.04 -14.13 -23.96
C ASN A 187 -5.65 -12.80 -24.41
N GLY A 188 -5.38 -12.34 -25.62
CA GLY A 188 -6.01 -11.13 -26.15
C GLY A 188 -7.53 -11.27 -26.16
N ARG A 189 -8.24 -10.31 -25.57
CA ARG A 189 -9.69 -10.19 -25.76
C ARG A 189 -9.89 -9.81 -27.21
N GLY A 190 -10.46 -10.73 -28.01
CA GLY A 190 -10.80 -10.46 -29.40
C GLY A 190 -11.58 -9.15 -29.50
N ARG A 191 -11.25 -8.32 -30.50
CA ARG A 191 -12.08 -7.17 -30.85
C ARG A 191 -13.41 -7.74 -31.36
N ASN A 192 -14.46 -7.67 -30.55
CA ASN A 192 -15.83 -7.68 -31.08
C ASN A 192 -16.11 -6.35 -31.75
#